data_AF-A0A1U7S6X8-F1
#
_entry.id   AF-A0A1U7S6X8-F1
#
_cell.length_a   1.000
_cell.length_b   1.000
_cell.length_c   1.000
_cell.angle_alpha   90.00
_cell.angle_beta   90.00
_cell.angle_gamma   90.00
#
_symmetry.space_group_name_H-M   'P 1'
#
loop_
_entity.id
_entity.type
_entity.pdbx_description
1 polymer ?
#
loop_
_entity_poly.entity_id
_entity_poly.type
_entity_poly.pdbx_seq_one_letter_code
_entity_poly.pdbx_strand_id
1 'polypeptide(L)'
;MALLPRRFLCFLLAHHFIVVTACHEASYSQLIQQYCLGQFKLDMEAIGQKLWCDWDETVDTYGELTNCTLLIAGKLDCYWPNKLVDEFFIAIHKHYFKNCSLSGRSLKDPPNNILYPFIVIPILVTLLMTVLVVWRSKKSEGIV
;
A
#
# COMPACT_ATOMS: atom_id res chain seq x y z
N MET A 1 55.45 6.71 -26.30
CA MET A 1 54.55 5.69 -25.72
C MET A 1 54.00 6.27 -24.43
N ALA A 2 52.79 6.85 -24.48
CA ALA A 2 52.20 7.52 -23.34
C ALA A 2 51.79 6.49 -22.28
N LEU A 3 52.49 6.46 -21.14
CA LEU A 3 51.99 5.78 -19.95
C LEU A 3 50.76 6.55 -19.48
N LEU A 4 49.57 6.06 -19.85
CA LEU A 4 48.33 6.55 -19.27
C LEU A 4 48.48 6.44 -17.74
N PRO A 5 48.34 7.52 -16.96
CA PRO A 5 48.61 7.46 -15.54
C PRO A 5 47.70 6.41 -14.92
N ARG A 6 48.28 5.46 -14.16
CA ARG A 6 47.57 4.31 -13.56
C ARG A 6 46.26 4.70 -12.86
N ARG A 7 46.19 5.92 -12.30
CA ARG A 7 44.96 6.51 -11.72
C ARG A 7 43.85 6.74 -12.74
N PHE A 8 44.17 7.27 -13.92
CA PHE A 8 43.23 7.50 -15.01
C PHE A 8 42.66 6.19 -15.55
N LEU A 9 43.51 5.16 -15.66
CA LEU A 9 43.06 3.81 -16.01
C LEU A 9 42.08 3.25 -14.95
N CYS A 10 42.37 3.43 -13.65
CA CYS A 10 41.45 3.03 -12.59
C CYS A 10 40.11 3.77 -12.64
N PHE A 11 40.08 5.07 -12.94
CA PHE A 11 38.83 5.82 -13.08
C PHE A 11 38.01 5.37 -14.29
N LEU A 12 38.65 5.10 -15.42
CA LEU A 12 37.97 4.58 -16.61
C LEU A 12 37.41 3.18 -16.36
N LEU A 13 38.17 2.30 -15.68
CA LEU A 13 37.70 0.97 -15.31
C LEU A 13 36.56 1.03 -14.28
N ALA A 14 36.64 1.91 -13.28
CA ALA A 14 35.58 2.10 -12.29
C ALA A 14 34.31 2.67 -12.93
N HIS A 15 34.44 3.67 -13.81
CA HIS A 15 33.31 4.24 -14.54
C HIS A 15 32.67 3.21 -15.47
N HIS A 16 33.48 2.43 -16.19
CA HIS A 16 32.97 1.37 -17.05
C HIS A 16 32.28 0.26 -16.23
N PHE A 17 32.81 -0.08 -15.05
CA PHE A 17 32.16 -1.02 -14.15
C PHE A 17 30.82 -0.48 -13.64
N ILE A 18 30.79 0.76 -13.15
CA ILE A 18 29.56 1.43 -12.67
C ILE A 18 28.51 1.51 -13.78
N VAL A 19 28.89 1.89 -15.01
CA VAL A 19 27.94 1.98 -16.14
C VAL A 19 27.41 0.62 -16.56
N VAL A 20 28.20 -0.44 -16.45
CA VAL A 20 27.79 -1.82 -16.80
C VAL A 20 26.95 -2.46 -15.70
N THR A 21 27.20 -2.13 -14.42
CA THR A 21 26.46 -2.69 -13.27
C THR A 21 25.29 -1.85 -12.80
N ALA A 22 25.17 -0.60 -13.25
CA ALA A 22 24.08 0.28 -12.85
C ALA A 22 22.80 -0.02 -13.62
N CYS A 23 21.68 0.06 -12.91
CA CYS A 23 20.35 0.07 -13.51
C CYS A 23 20.24 1.14 -14.60
N HIS A 24 19.87 0.73 -15.81
CA HIS A 24 19.59 1.68 -16.90
C HIS A 24 18.17 2.25 -16.75
N GLU A 25 18.03 3.30 -15.95
CA GLU A 25 16.74 3.91 -15.57
C GLU A 25 15.85 4.26 -16.77
N ALA A 26 16.42 4.71 -17.89
CA ALA A 26 15.65 5.04 -19.08
C ALA A 26 14.93 3.81 -19.68
N SER A 27 15.62 2.66 -19.73
CA SER A 27 15.05 1.39 -20.17
C SER A 27 14.02 0.89 -19.17
N TYR A 28 14.30 1.01 -17.87
CA TYR A 28 13.33 0.63 -16.84
C TYR A 28 12.03 1.44 -16.99
N SER A 29 12.12 2.77 -17.12
CA SER A 29 10.99 3.67 -17.35
C SER A 29 10.19 3.28 -18.59
N GLN A 30 10.88 3.06 -19.72
CA GLN A 30 10.22 2.69 -20.97
C GLN A 30 9.45 1.36 -20.83
N LEU A 31 10.06 0.35 -20.22
CA LEU A 31 9.45 -0.97 -20.07
C LEU A 31 8.24 -0.92 -19.12
N ILE A 32 8.30 -0.23 -17.98
CA ILE A 32 7.14 -0.12 -17.08
C ILE A 32 6.00 0.69 -17.71
N GLN A 33 6.30 1.71 -18.52
CA GLN A 33 5.30 2.50 -19.24
C GLN A 33 4.61 1.67 -20.33
N GLN A 34 5.38 0.87 -21.07
CA GLN A 34 4.86 0.09 -22.18
C GLN A 34 4.07 -1.14 -21.70
N TYR A 35 4.64 -1.93 -20.78
CA TYR A 35 4.07 -3.21 -20.39
C TYR A 35 3.14 -3.08 -19.18
N CYS A 36 3.61 -2.47 -18.09
CA CYS A 36 2.83 -2.42 -16.85
C CYS A 36 1.69 -1.39 -16.94
N LEU A 37 2.01 -0.14 -17.29
CA LEU A 37 0.98 0.90 -17.42
C LEU A 37 0.04 0.64 -18.60
N GLY A 38 0.55 0.05 -19.69
CA GLY A 38 -0.26 -0.36 -20.83
C GLY A 38 -1.37 -1.32 -20.43
N GLN A 39 -1.02 -2.39 -19.71
CA GLN A 39 -2.00 -3.36 -19.21
C GLN A 39 -2.94 -2.73 -18.17
N PHE A 40 -2.38 -2.00 -17.19
CA PHE A 40 -3.16 -1.34 -16.14
C PHE A 40 -4.23 -0.38 -16.69
N LYS A 41 -3.93 0.33 -17.79
CA LYS A 41 -4.90 1.21 -18.47
C LYS A 41 -6.11 0.43 -18.98
N LEU A 42 -5.89 -0.71 -19.60
CA LEU A 42 -6.96 -1.56 -20.15
C LEU A 42 -7.83 -2.12 -19.01
N ASP A 43 -7.19 -2.58 -17.95
CA ASP A 43 -7.90 -3.14 -16.79
C ASP A 43 -8.73 -2.06 -16.08
N MET A 44 -8.17 -0.86 -15.89
CA MET A 44 -8.89 0.27 -15.29
C MET A 44 -10.02 0.82 -16.17
N GLU A 45 -9.89 0.71 -17.51
CA GLU A 45 -10.98 1.01 -18.44
C GLU A 45 -12.11 -0.02 -18.32
N ALA A 46 -11.76 -1.30 -18.20
CA ALA A 46 -12.73 -2.39 -18.02
C ALA A 46 -13.49 -2.30 -16.69
N ILE A 47 -12.80 -1.96 -15.58
CA ILE A 47 -13.42 -1.68 -14.27
C ILE A 47 -14.36 -0.46 -14.36
N GLY A 48 -13.94 0.56 -15.11
CA GLY A 48 -14.71 1.78 -15.31
C GLY A 48 -14.59 2.81 -14.18
N GLN A 49 -14.65 4.08 -14.56
CA GLN A 49 -14.31 5.21 -13.68
C GLN A 49 -15.11 5.28 -12.38
N LYS A 50 -16.35 4.79 -12.37
CA LYS A 50 -17.21 4.82 -11.18
C LYS A 50 -16.68 3.94 -10.04
N LEU A 51 -15.93 2.89 -10.38
CA LEU A 51 -15.41 1.90 -9.44
C LEU A 51 -13.93 2.12 -9.10
N TRP A 52 -13.26 3.13 -9.67
CA TRP A 52 -11.84 3.40 -9.38
C TRP A 52 -11.55 3.66 -7.89
N CYS A 53 -12.53 4.16 -7.13
CA CYS A 53 -12.33 4.38 -5.70
C CYS A 53 -12.70 3.18 -4.82
N ASP A 54 -13.31 2.15 -5.41
CA ASP A 54 -13.54 0.88 -4.74
C ASP A 54 -12.24 0.07 -4.71
N TRP A 55 -11.76 -0.23 -3.52
CA TRP A 55 -10.51 -0.96 -3.37
C TRP A 55 -10.68 -2.44 -3.75
N ASP A 56 -11.83 -3.03 -3.45
CA ASP A 56 -12.06 -4.44 -3.72
C ASP A 56 -12.09 -4.72 -5.23
N GLU A 57 -12.51 -3.73 -6.03
CA GLU A 57 -12.48 -3.81 -7.50
C GLU A 57 -11.09 -3.53 -8.10
N THR A 58 -10.23 -2.78 -7.42
CA THR A 58 -8.95 -2.29 -7.98
C THR A 58 -7.70 -2.95 -7.40
N VAL A 59 -7.83 -3.68 -6.28
CA VAL A 59 -6.70 -4.29 -5.55
C VAL A 59 -5.90 -5.27 -6.40
N ASP A 60 -6.59 -6.13 -7.15
CA ASP A 60 -5.94 -7.15 -7.98
C ASP A 60 -5.15 -6.49 -9.12
N THR A 61 -5.78 -5.58 -9.85
CA THR A 61 -5.17 -4.82 -10.95
C THR A 61 -3.98 -3.97 -10.48
N TYR A 62 -4.10 -3.35 -9.30
CA TYR A 62 -2.99 -2.59 -8.70
C TYR A 62 -1.85 -3.50 -8.22
N GLY A 63 -2.19 -4.70 -7.72
CA GLY A 63 -1.25 -5.75 -7.38
C GLY A 63 -0.45 -6.25 -8.59
N GLU A 64 -1.12 -6.49 -9.72
CA GLU A 64 -0.49 -6.88 -10.98
C GLU A 64 0.45 -5.79 -11.52
N LEU A 65 0.02 -4.52 -11.46
CA LEU A 65 0.87 -3.38 -11.81
C LEU A 65 2.14 -3.35 -10.92
N THR A 66 1.98 -3.53 -9.62
CA THR A 66 3.09 -3.56 -8.66
C THR A 66 4.05 -4.71 -8.95
N ASN A 67 3.53 -5.92 -9.16
CA ASN A 67 4.31 -7.10 -9.49
C ASN A 67 5.05 -6.94 -10.82
N CYS A 68 4.38 -6.40 -11.84
CA CYS A 68 5.00 -6.10 -13.13
C CYS A 68 6.22 -5.17 -13.00
N THR A 69 6.10 -4.07 -12.23
CA THR A 69 7.25 -3.17 -12.01
C THR A 69 8.39 -3.85 -11.25
N LEU A 70 8.08 -4.68 -10.25
CA LEU A 70 9.05 -5.47 -9.51
C LEU A 70 9.79 -6.48 -10.41
N LEU A 71 9.07 -7.19 -11.28
CA LEU A 71 9.65 -8.16 -12.21
C LEU A 71 10.58 -7.50 -13.23
N ILE A 72 10.20 -6.35 -13.78
CA ILE A 72 11.05 -5.62 -14.72
C ILE A 72 12.29 -5.06 -14.01
N ALA A 73 12.14 -4.54 -12.78
CA ALA A 73 13.27 -4.10 -11.98
C ALA A 73 14.27 -5.25 -11.75
N GLY A 74 13.78 -6.42 -11.36
CA GLY A 74 14.61 -7.62 -11.19
C GLY A 74 15.30 -8.07 -12.48
N LYS A 75 14.64 -7.97 -13.64
CA LYS A 75 15.24 -8.32 -14.95
C LYS A 75 16.33 -7.35 -15.41
N LEU A 76 16.31 -6.11 -14.92
CA LEU A 76 17.30 -5.09 -15.24
C LEU A 76 18.33 -4.88 -14.11
N ASP A 77 18.34 -5.78 -13.11
CA ASP A 77 19.17 -5.67 -11.90
C ASP A 77 19.02 -4.31 -11.19
N CYS A 78 17.82 -3.74 -11.24
CA CYS A 78 17.44 -2.51 -10.57
C CYS A 78 16.88 -2.80 -9.18
N TYR A 79 17.23 -1.96 -8.20
CA TYR A 79 16.63 -2.02 -6.87
C TYR A 79 15.16 -1.57 -6.93
N TRP A 80 14.28 -2.25 -6.20
CA TRP A 80 12.85 -1.91 -6.06
C TRP A 80 12.50 -1.85 -4.56
N PRO A 81 11.83 -0.79 -4.07
CA PRO A 81 11.42 0.41 -4.80
C PRO A 81 12.57 1.42 -4.99
N ASN A 82 12.42 2.34 -5.93
CA ASN A 82 13.37 3.42 -6.24
C ASN A 82 12.61 4.70 -6.64
N LYS A 83 13.32 5.83 -6.75
CA LYS A 83 12.72 7.15 -7.04
C LYS A 83 11.87 7.16 -8.32
N LEU A 84 12.30 6.45 -9.36
CA LEU A 84 11.59 6.39 -10.64
C LEU A 84 10.23 5.69 -10.48
N VAL A 85 10.18 4.55 -9.77
CA VAL A 85 8.91 3.86 -9.53
C VAL A 85 8.00 4.61 -8.56
N ASP A 86 8.56 5.40 -7.62
CA ASP A 86 7.76 6.30 -6.78
C ASP A 86 7.06 7.38 -7.62
N GLU A 87 7.79 8.06 -8.50
CA GLU A 87 7.23 9.07 -9.42
C GLU A 87 6.16 8.46 -10.35
N PHE A 88 6.40 7.23 -10.83
CA PHE A 88 5.46 6.46 -11.63
C PHE A 88 4.14 6.20 -10.89
N PHE A 89 4.18 5.67 -9.66
CA PHE A 89 2.97 5.41 -8.88
C PHE A 89 2.27 6.69 -8.45
N ILE A 90 3.01 7.76 -8.12
CA ILE A 90 2.41 9.07 -7.84
C ILE A 90 1.62 9.59 -9.05
N ALA A 91 2.13 9.41 -10.27
CA ALA A 91 1.42 9.81 -11.48
C ALA A 91 0.12 9.02 -11.68
N ILE A 92 0.15 7.70 -11.41
CA ILE A 92 -1.04 6.83 -11.45
C ILE A 92 -2.07 7.28 -10.41
N HIS A 93 -1.64 7.50 -9.16
CA HIS A 93 -2.52 7.99 -8.08
C HIS A 93 -3.16 9.33 -8.41
N LYS A 94 -2.40 10.27 -9.00
CA LYS A 94 -2.93 11.56 -9.46
C LYS A 94 -3.92 11.45 -10.62
N HIS A 95 -3.85 10.40 -11.42
CA HIS A 95 -4.73 10.20 -12.57
C HIS A 95 -6.01 9.44 -12.20
N TYR A 96 -5.86 8.26 -11.59
CA TYR A 96 -6.98 7.34 -11.32
C TYR A 96 -7.61 7.57 -9.94
N PHE A 97 -6.80 7.89 -8.93
CA PHE A 97 -7.23 7.84 -7.53
C PHE A 97 -7.31 9.21 -6.84
N LYS A 98 -7.17 10.32 -7.59
CA LYS A 98 -7.09 11.69 -7.05
C LYS A 98 -8.27 12.09 -6.15
N ASN A 99 -9.47 11.60 -6.47
CA ASN A 99 -10.71 11.95 -5.75
C ASN A 99 -11.15 10.87 -4.76
N CYS A 100 -10.33 9.82 -4.57
CA CYS A 100 -10.68 8.73 -3.67
C CYS A 100 -10.38 9.10 -2.23
N SER A 101 -11.31 8.76 -1.32
CA SER A 101 -11.08 8.96 0.10
C SER A 101 -10.06 7.93 0.62
N LEU A 102 -9.21 8.38 1.55
CA LEU A 102 -8.33 7.47 2.32
C LEU A 102 -9.11 6.68 3.39
N SER A 103 -10.32 7.16 3.73
CA SER A 103 -11.20 6.56 4.72
C SER A 103 -11.67 5.18 4.26
N GLY A 104 -11.46 4.16 5.09
CA GLY A 104 -11.94 2.79 4.84
C GLY A 104 -10.85 1.78 4.41
N ARG A 105 -9.66 2.22 3.98
CA ARG A 105 -8.55 1.31 3.62
C ARG A 105 -7.62 0.96 4.78
N SER A 106 -7.50 1.84 5.77
CA SER A 106 -6.63 1.60 6.93
C SER A 106 -7.44 0.96 8.06
N LEU A 107 -6.98 -0.20 8.54
CA LEU A 107 -7.45 -0.80 9.78
C LEU A 107 -7.27 0.22 10.90
N LYS A 108 -8.39 0.80 11.33
CA LYS A 108 -8.42 1.83 12.36
C LYS A 108 -9.61 1.57 13.28
N ASP A 109 -9.41 1.81 14.56
CA ASP A 109 -10.50 1.79 15.53
C ASP A 109 -11.63 2.74 15.09
N PRO A 110 -12.89 2.36 15.35
CA PRO A 110 -14.01 3.25 15.08
C PRO A 110 -13.86 4.54 15.89
N PRO A 111 -14.46 5.64 15.42
CA PRO A 111 -14.40 6.90 16.14
C PRO A 111 -14.98 6.74 17.56
N ASN A 112 -14.41 7.48 18.52
CA ASN A 112 -14.70 7.35 19.95
C ASN A 112 -16.19 7.43 20.29
N ASN A 113 -16.96 8.23 19.54
CA ASN A 113 -18.41 8.36 19.72
C ASN A 113 -19.18 7.06 19.42
N ILE A 114 -18.62 6.15 18.64
CA ILE A 114 -19.14 4.80 18.42
C ILE A 114 -18.50 3.85 19.44
N LEU A 115 -17.17 3.86 19.57
CA LEU A 115 -16.45 2.91 20.42
C LEU A 115 -16.89 2.94 21.89
N TYR A 116 -17.03 4.13 22.49
CA TYR A 116 -17.35 4.26 23.92
C TYR A 116 -18.71 3.67 24.30
N PRO A 117 -19.83 3.95 23.59
CA PRO A 117 -21.10 3.27 23.85
C PRO A 117 -21.01 1.74 23.83
N PHE A 118 -20.29 1.16 22.87
CA PHE A 118 -20.10 -0.29 22.78
C PHE A 118 -19.33 -0.88 23.98
N ILE A 119 -18.49 -0.08 24.65
CA ILE A 119 -17.77 -0.50 25.86
C ILE A 119 -18.63 -0.28 27.12
N VAL A 120 -19.24 0.90 27.25
CA VAL A 120 -19.94 1.32 28.47
C VAL A 120 -21.26 0.58 28.65
N ILE A 121 -22.03 0.36 27.58
CA ILE A 121 -23.35 -0.29 27.66
C ILE A 121 -23.24 -1.71 28.25
N PRO A 122 -22.36 -2.61 27.77
CA PRO A 122 -22.20 -3.93 28.37
C PRO A 122 -21.80 -3.88 29.85
N ILE A 123 -20.93 -2.95 30.25
CA ILE A 123 -20.52 -2.78 31.66
C ILE A 123 -21.72 -2.36 32.51
N LEU A 124 -22.52 -1.39 32.05
CA LEU A 124 -23.72 -0.97 32.78
C LEU A 124 -24.75 -2.09 32.89
N VAL A 125 -24.93 -2.89 31.82
CA VAL A 125 -25.83 -4.04 31.83
C VAL A 125 -25.36 -5.11 32.81
N THR A 126 -24.07 -5.44 32.85
CA THR A 126 -23.55 -6.42 33.80
C THR A 126 -23.72 -5.94 35.25
N LEU A 127 -23.45 -4.66 35.53
CA LEU A 127 -23.68 -4.06 36.85
C LEU A 127 -25.17 -4.06 37.23
N LEU A 128 -26.06 -3.74 36.30
CA LEU A 128 -27.50 -3.78 36.55
C LEU A 128 -27.96 -5.21 36.87
N MET A 129 -27.53 -6.19 36.08
CA MET A 129 -27.89 -7.59 36.27
C MET A 129 -27.38 -8.14 37.60
N THR A 130 -26.15 -7.82 38.01
CA THR A 130 -25.64 -8.24 39.32
C THR A 130 -26.44 -7.63 40.46
N VAL A 131 -26.78 -6.34 40.39
CA VAL A 131 -27.64 -5.67 41.38
C VAL A 131 -29.03 -6.33 41.44
N LEU A 132 -29.63 -6.61 40.28
CA LEU A 132 -30.94 -7.28 40.19
C LEU A 132 -30.89 -8.69 40.80
N VAL A 133 -29.85 -9.47 40.50
CA VAL A 133 -29.66 -10.81 41.07
C VAL A 133 -29.50 -10.74 42.58
N VAL A 134 -28.61 -9.88 43.10
CA VAL A 134 -28.39 -9.72 44.54
C VAL A 134 -29.68 -9.28 45.25
N TRP A 135 -30.44 -8.35 44.66
CA TRP A 135 -31.70 -7.88 45.21
C TRP A 135 -32.75 -9.00 45.26
N ARG A 136 -32.88 -9.79 44.19
CA ARG A 136 -33.82 -10.92 44.12
C ARG A 136 -33.45 -12.03 45.10
N SER A 137 -32.16 -12.37 45.23
CA SER A 137 -31.69 -13.36 46.18
C SER A 137 -31.98 -12.95 47.63
N LYS A 138 -31.64 -11.71 48.02
CA LYS A 138 -31.94 -11.21 49.37
C LYS A 138 -33.43 -11.14 49.69
N LYS A 139 -34.27 -10.77 48.72
CA LYS A 139 -35.73 -10.77 48.91
C LYS A 139 -36.29 -12.18 49.07
N SER A 140 -35.72 -13.17 48.39
CA SER A 140 -36.13 -14.57 48.53
C SER A 140 -35.73 -15.15 49.88
N GLU A 141 -34.58 -14.77 50.43
CA GLU A 141 -34.12 -15.23 51.76
C GLU A 141 -34.89 -14.58 52.92
N GLY A 142 -35.40 -13.35 52.74
CA GLY A 142 -36.23 -12.65 53.73
C GLY A 142 -37.71 -13.05 53.76
N ILE A 143 -38.13 -14.02 52.94
CA ILE A 143 -39.45 -14.66 52.98
C ILE A 143 -39.25 -16.07 53.58
N VAL A 144 -38.99 -16.11 54.88
CA VAL A 144 -39.13 -17.28 55.79
C VAL A 144 -39.62 -16.75 57.13
#